data_AF-A0A1H7B7H5-F1
#
_entry.id   AF-A0A1H7B7H5-F1
#
_cell.length_a   1.000
_cell.length_b   1.000
_cell.length_c   1.000
_cell.angle_alpha   90.00
_cell.angle_beta   90.00
_cell.angle_gamma   90.00
#
_symmetry.space_group_name_H-M   'P 1'
#
loop_
_entity.id
_entity.type
_entity.pdbx_description
1 polymer ?
#
loop_
_entity_poly.entity_id
_entity_poly.type
_entity_poly.pdbx_seq_one_letter_code
_entity_poly.pdbx_strand_id
1 'polypeptide(L)'
;MAVDESKRTLLSYWWVLPVAGTLGTFGYMANYARRVTVDKRHPGEPRFEPGPRQAVAALSDFGGAYTFREFTYQNTPCIAVELPEPNAASVTAGGRHFAAYSRLCTHQGCPVNLVEDTELLALSYNYRAEHPMLGCRCHFSVFDPQQGGASVFGKALFPLARVRLAAEGGQLYASGLEPDPRVHTSG
;
A
#
# COMPACT_ATOMS: atom_id res chain seq x y z
N MET A 1 -9.58 -7.71 -67.46
CA MET A 1 -9.94 -7.88 -66.04
C MET A 1 -10.37 -6.53 -65.51
N ALA A 2 -11.61 -6.38 -65.05
CA ALA A 2 -12.05 -5.15 -64.39
C ALA A 2 -11.41 -5.07 -63.01
N VAL A 3 -10.77 -3.95 -62.69
CA VAL A 3 -10.23 -3.69 -61.34
C VAL A 3 -11.42 -3.43 -60.42
N ASP A 4 -11.48 -4.17 -59.31
CA ASP A 4 -12.50 -3.97 -58.28
C ASP A 4 -12.09 -2.77 -57.40
N GLU A 5 -12.65 -1.61 -57.73
CA GLU A 5 -12.40 -0.35 -57.03
C GLU A 5 -12.73 -0.44 -55.54
N SER A 6 -13.72 -1.25 -55.14
CA SER A 6 -14.11 -1.40 -53.73
C SER A 6 -13.01 -2.09 -52.91
N LYS A 7 -12.37 -3.12 -53.47
CA LYS A 7 -11.22 -3.80 -52.84
C LYS A 7 -10.01 -2.87 -52.72
N ARG A 8 -9.78 -2.02 -53.72
CA ARG A 8 -8.68 -1.04 -53.71
C ARG A 8 -8.89 0.03 -52.63
N THR A 9 -10.09 0.56 -52.51
CA THR A 9 -10.46 1.49 -51.44
C THR A 9 -10.30 0.84 -50.06
N LEU A 10 -10.77 -0.40 -49.86
CA LEU A 10 -10.60 -1.10 -48.59
C LEU A 10 -9.11 -1.30 -48.22
N LEU A 11 -8.29 -1.74 -49.16
CA LEU A 11 -6.84 -1.91 -48.95
C LEU A 11 -6.13 -0.59 -48.64
N SER A 12 -6.60 0.53 -49.19
CA SER A 12 -6.05 1.86 -48.90
C SER A 12 -6.24 2.31 -47.44
N TYR A 13 -7.21 1.74 -46.73
CA TYR A 13 -7.43 1.98 -45.30
C TYR A 13 -6.89 0.87 -44.39
N TRP A 14 -6.32 -0.20 -44.94
CA TRP A 14 -5.83 -1.34 -44.15
C TRP A 14 -4.76 -0.95 -43.13
N TRP A 15 -3.94 0.07 -43.43
CA TRP A 15 -2.93 0.61 -42.51
C TRP A 15 -3.53 1.32 -41.29
N VAL A 16 -4.80 1.74 -41.34
CA VAL A 16 -5.47 2.43 -40.23
C VAL A 16 -5.66 1.50 -39.04
N LEU A 17 -5.93 0.20 -39.28
CA LEU A 17 -6.13 -0.78 -38.21
C LEU A 17 -4.91 -0.94 -37.28
N PRO A 18 -3.69 -1.22 -37.77
CA PRO A 18 -2.52 -1.32 -36.91
C PRO A 18 -2.15 0.03 -36.26
N VAL A 19 -2.39 1.16 -36.92
CA VAL A 19 -2.15 2.49 -36.32
C VAL A 19 -3.13 2.77 -35.19
N ALA A 20 -4.42 2.53 -35.39
CA ALA A 20 -5.43 2.67 -34.35
C ALA A 20 -5.16 1.75 -33.16
N GLY A 21 -4.77 0.49 -33.42
CA GLY A 21 -4.36 -0.45 -32.38
C GLY A 21 -3.16 0.04 -31.57
N THR A 22 -2.17 0.63 -32.25
CA THR A 22 -0.98 1.21 -31.62
C THR A 22 -1.37 2.39 -30.73
N LEU A 23 -2.14 3.35 -31.26
CA LEU A 23 -2.61 4.52 -30.51
C LEU A 23 -3.43 4.12 -29.28
N GLY A 24 -4.34 3.15 -29.43
CA GLY A 24 -5.12 2.61 -28.32
C GLY A 24 -4.24 1.98 -27.23
N THR A 25 -3.19 1.24 -27.63
CA THR A 25 -2.24 0.64 -26.69
C THR A 25 -1.47 1.70 -25.90
N PHE A 26 -0.95 2.72 -26.57
CA PHE A 26 -0.25 3.82 -25.89
C PHE A 26 -1.19 4.63 -24.98
N GLY A 27 -2.42 4.89 -25.41
CA GLY A 27 -3.43 5.55 -24.59
C GLY A 27 -3.75 4.75 -23.32
N TYR A 28 -3.91 3.43 -23.45
CA TYR A 28 -4.09 2.53 -22.31
C TYR A 28 -2.88 2.56 -21.38
N MET A 29 -1.65 2.47 -21.91
CA MET A 29 -0.43 2.46 -21.10
C MET A 29 -0.22 3.79 -20.36
N ALA A 30 -0.52 4.92 -20.99
CA ALA A 30 -0.48 6.23 -20.35
C ALA A 30 -1.48 6.31 -19.19
N ASN A 31 -2.73 5.86 -19.41
CA ASN A 31 -3.73 5.83 -18.34
C ASN A 31 -3.36 4.85 -17.21
N TYR A 32 -2.78 3.69 -17.55
CA TYR A 32 -2.28 2.75 -16.57
C TYR A 32 -1.15 3.34 -15.73
N ALA A 33 -0.15 3.96 -16.37
CA ALA A 33 0.96 4.64 -15.71
C ALA A 33 0.45 5.69 -14.74
N ARG A 34 -0.46 6.58 -15.18
CA ARG A 34 -1.06 7.62 -14.32
C ARG A 34 -1.72 7.01 -13.07
N ARG A 35 -2.47 5.92 -13.21
CA ARG A 35 -3.15 5.27 -12.08
C ARG A 35 -2.19 4.64 -11.07
N VAL A 36 -1.06 4.09 -11.53
CA VAL A 36 -0.09 3.42 -10.65
C VAL A 36 0.99 4.34 -10.10
N THR A 37 1.07 5.59 -10.57
CA THR A 37 2.06 6.56 -10.06
C THR A 37 1.41 7.74 -9.36
N VAL A 38 0.42 8.40 -9.98
CA VAL A 38 -0.15 9.67 -9.52
C VAL A 38 -1.50 9.47 -8.82
N ASP A 39 -2.39 8.63 -9.36
CA ASP A 39 -3.74 8.48 -8.81
C ASP A 39 -3.85 7.42 -7.71
N LYS A 40 -2.75 7.11 -7.03
CA LYS A 40 -2.80 6.20 -5.89
C LYS A 40 -3.63 6.82 -4.78
N ARG A 41 -4.41 6.01 -4.07
CA ARG A 41 -5.21 6.50 -2.95
C ARG A 41 -4.29 6.74 -1.75
N HIS A 42 -4.42 7.92 -1.16
CA HIS A 42 -3.76 8.26 0.09
C HIS A 42 -4.64 7.84 1.29
N PRO A 43 -4.03 7.58 2.46
CA PRO A 43 -4.79 7.40 3.69
C PRO A 43 -5.60 8.67 3.99
N GLY A 44 -6.92 8.52 4.12
CA GLY A 44 -7.78 9.58 4.64
C GLY A 44 -7.91 9.51 6.16
N GLU A 45 -8.93 10.18 6.69
CA GLU A 45 -9.30 10.08 8.11
C GLU A 45 -9.44 8.60 8.54
N PRO A 46 -8.89 8.20 9.71
CA PRO A 46 -9.00 6.84 10.22
C PRO A 46 -10.45 6.40 10.43
N ARG A 47 -10.82 5.24 9.88
CA ARG A 47 -12.17 4.66 10.00
C ARG A 47 -12.10 3.22 10.46
N PHE A 48 -12.00 3.04 11.78
CA PHE A 48 -11.85 1.73 12.38
C PHE A 48 -13.20 1.08 12.67
N GLU A 49 -13.33 -0.18 12.30
CA GLU A 49 -14.36 -1.07 12.82
C GLU A 49 -13.94 -1.53 14.22
N PRO A 50 -14.78 -1.32 15.26
CA PRO A 50 -14.46 -1.74 16.61
C PRO A 50 -14.24 -3.26 16.68
N GLY A 51 -13.30 -3.69 17.51
CA GLY A 51 -13.01 -5.09 17.75
C GLY A 51 -12.69 -5.38 19.23
N PRO A 52 -12.37 -6.64 19.57
CA PRO A 52 -11.99 -6.99 20.93
C PRO A 52 -10.75 -6.21 21.37
N ARG A 53 -10.67 -5.83 22.64
CA ARG A 53 -9.44 -5.27 23.19
C ARG A 53 -8.42 -6.39 23.38
N GLN A 54 -7.28 -6.30 22.70
CA GLN A 54 -6.23 -7.33 22.72
C GLN A 54 -4.88 -6.71 23.03
N ALA A 55 -4.11 -7.28 23.96
CA ALA A 55 -2.73 -6.85 24.20
C ALA A 55 -1.85 -7.14 22.97
N VAL A 56 -1.01 -6.17 22.59
CA VAL A 56 -0.14 -6.23 21.42
C VAL A 56 1.32 -6.41 21.82
N ALA A 57 1.90 -5.42 22.49
CA ALA A 57 3.30 -5.40 22.92
C ALA A 57 3.51 -4.38 24.05
N ALA A 58 4.50 -4.59 24.90
CA ALA A 58 4.89 -3.61 25.90
C ALA A 58 5.62 -2.45 25.22
N LEU A 59 5.52 -1.23 25.75
CA LEU A 59 6.26 -0.08 25.22
C LEU A 59 7.79 -0.27 25.34
N SER A 60 8.24 -1.09 26.30
CA SER A 60 9.64 -1.48 26.47
C SER A 60 10.16 -2.42 25.39
N ASP A 61 9.27 -3.06 24.62
CA ASP A 61 9.68 -3.94 23.52
C ASP A 61 10.23 -3.14 22.33
N PHE A 62 9.86 -1.86 22.24
CA PHE A 62 10.30 -0.96 21.19
C PHE A 62 11.57 -0.23 21.63
N GLY A 63 12.60 -0.29 20.79
CA GLY A 63 13.93 0.27 21.06
C GLY A 63 14.16 1.64 20.43
N GLY A 64 13.14 2.27 19.85
CA GLY A 64 13.24 3.54 19.14
C GLY A 64 12.53 3.53 17.79
N ALA A 65 12.71 4.62 17.04
CA ALA A 65 12.08 4.83 15.74
C ALA A 65 12.27 3.62 14.82
N TYR A 66 11.17 3.20 14.19
CA TYR A 66 11.06 2.07 13.28
C TYR A 66 11.32 0.68 13.89
N THR A 67 11.47 0.58 15.21
CA THR A 67 11.36 -0.75 15.85
C THR A 67 9.92 -1.24 15.77
N PHE A 68 9.73 -2.55 15.61
CA PHE A 68 8.42 -3.12 15.34
C PHE A 68 8.12 -4.39 16.12
N ARG A 69 6.83 -4.72 16.22
CA ARG A 69 6.32 -6.00 16.72
C ARG A 69 5.20 -6.51 15.84
N GLU A 70 5.31 -7.78 15.47
CA GLU A 70 4.27 -8.47 14.72
C GLU A 70 3.26 -9.10 15.69
N PHE A 71 1.98 -9.08 15.30
CA PHE A 71 0.91 -9.69 16.06
C PHE A 71 -0.23 -10.11 15.12
N THR A 72 -1.20 -10.84 15.63
CA THR A 72 -2.44 -11.15 14.88
C THR A 72 -3.61 -10.48 15.58
N TYR A 73 -4.48 -9.82 14.83
CA TYR A 73 -5.69 -9.18 15.35
C TYR A 73 -6.87 -9.50 14.44
N GLN A 74 -7.95 -10.06 15.00
CA GLN A 74 -9.13 -10.49 14.22
C GLN A 74 -8.75 -11.36 13.00
N ASN A 75 -7.91 -12.38 13.22
CA ASN A 75 -7.35 -13.26 12.18
C ASN A 75 -6.54 -12.57 11.08
N THR A 76 -6.17 -11.31 11.26
CA THR A 76 -5.35 -10.54 10.33
C THR A 76 -3.93 -10.38 10.87
N PRO A 77 -2.89 -10.78 10.12
CA PRO A 77 -1.51 -10.50 10.52
C PRO A 77 -1.27 -8.99 10.48
N CYS A 78 -0.68 -8.46 11.54
CA CYS A 78 -0.48 -7.04 11.76
C CYS A 78 0.96 -6.74 12.22
N ILE A 79 1.36 -5.48 12.09
CA ILE A 79 2.65 -4.97 12.54
C ILE A 79 2.41 -3.65 13.28
N ALA A 80 2.92 -3.55 14.50
CA ALA A 80 3.02 -2.31 15.26
C ALA A 80 4.44 -1.75 15.08
N VAL A 81 4.55 -0.45 14.84
CA VAL A 81 5.80 0.25 14.56
C VAL A 81 5.88 1.50 15.44
N GLU A 82 7.01 1.73 16.08
CA GLU A 82 7.31 3.00 16.71
C GLU A 82 7.69 4.03 15.64
N LEU A 83 7.06 5.19 15.64
CA LEU A 83 7.27 6.26 14.67
C LEU A 83 8.06 7.40 15.30
N PRO A 84 8.95 8.06 14.54
CA PRO A 84 9.64 9.26 15.01
C PRO A 84 8.68 10.43 15.24
N GLU A 85 7.59 10.52 14.48
CA GLU A 85 6.60 11.61 14.57
C GLU A 85 5.17 11.04 14.62
N PRO A 86 4.21 11.75 15.26
CA PRO A 86 2.83 11.31 15.29
C PRO A 86 2.19 11.44 13.91
N ASN A 87 1.26 10.54 13.61
CA ASN A 87 0.32 10.69 12.50
C ASN A 87 -1.12 10.41 12.96
N ALA A 88 -2.10 10.62 12.07
CA ALA A 88 -3.53 10.48 12.38
C ALA A 88 -3.93 9.10 12.92
N ALA A 89 -3.17 8.05 12.61
CA ALA A 89 -3.43 6.68 13.02
C ALA A 89 -2.67 6.26 14.29
N SER A 90 -1.70 7.06 14.72
CA SER A 90 -0.79 6.73 15.81
C SER A 90 -1.39 7.07 17.18
N VAL A 91 -0.97 6.31 18.19
CA VAL A 91 -1.18 6.64 19.60
C VAL A 91 0.12 7.18 20.18
N THR A 92 0.03 8.23 20.99
CA THR A 92 1.19 8.80 21.69
C THR A 92 1.19 8.37 23.15
N ALA A 93 2.32 7.85 23.62
CA ALA A 93 2.51 7.44 25.01
C ALA A 93 3.93 7.76 25.48
N GLY A 94 4.05 8.56 26.55
CA GLY A 94 5.35 8.96 27.09
C GLY A 94 6.23 9.71 26.09
N GLY A 95 5.63 10.51 25.19
CA GLY A 95 6.37 11.24 24.14
C GLY A 95 6.81 10.40 22.94
N ARG A 96 6.44 9.11 22.89
CA ARG A 96 6.73 8.20 21.79
C ARG A 96 5.45 7.90 21.00
N HIS A 97 5.58 7.63 19.71
CA HIS A 97 4.45 7.47 18.81
C HIS A 97 4.40 6.04 18.27
N PHE A 98 3.23 5.42 18.26
CA PHE A 98 3.08 4.04 17.82
C PHE A 98 1.90 3.94 16.86
N ALA A 99 2.12 3.34 15.69
CA ALA A 99 1.06 3.02 14.75
C ALA A 99 1.07 1.53 14.45
N ALA A 100 -0.08 0.98 14.05
CA ALA A 100 -0.16 -0.39 13.61
C ALA A 100 -0.95 -0.53 12.32
N TYR A 101 -0.53 -1.51 11.52
CA TYR A 101 -1.02 -1.74 10.17
C TYR A 101 -1.27 -3.23 9.96
N SER A 102 -2.25 -3.57 9.12
CA SER A 102 -2.35 -4.90 8.53
C SER A 102 -1.10 -5.17 7.69
N ARG A 103 -0.59 -6.40 7.77
CA ARG A 103 0.50 -6.90 6.92
C ARG A 103 -0.01 -7.51 5.63
N LEU A 104 -1.29 -7.42 5.33
CA LEU A 104 -1.83 -7.92 4.07
C LEU A 104 -1.72 -6.82 3.02
N CYS A 105 -0.83 -7.03 2.04
CA CYS A 105 -0.66 -6.10 0.93
C CYS A 105 -1.98 -5.88 0.21
N THR A 106 -2.37 -4.63 0.00
CA THR A 106 -3.64 -4.25 -0.63
C THR A 106 -3.70 -4.51 -2.14
N HIS A 107 -2.63 -5.05 -2.74
CA HIS A 107 -2.67 -5.58 -4.09
C HIS A 107 -3.32 -6.97 -4.15
N GLN A 108 -2.69 -7.98 -3.53
CA GLN A 108 -3.11 -9.39 -3.61
C GLN A 108 -2.94 -10.17 -2.28
N GLY A 109 -2.73 -9.49 -1.16
CA GLY A 109 -2.71 -10.11 0.17
C GLY A 109 -1.41 -10.74 0.62
N CYS A 110 -0.32 -10.60 -0.15
CA CYS A 110 0.99 -11.06 0.31
C CYS A 110 1.42 -10.35 1.61
N PRO A 111 2.19 -11.03 2.48
CA PRO A 111 2.78 -10.41 3.66
C PRO A 111 3.65 -9.20 3.33
N VAL A 112 3.45 -8.14 4.10
CA VAL A 112 4.26 -6.92 4.13
C VAL A 112 5.17 -6.96 5.36
N ASN A 113 6.44 -6.61 5.17
CA ASN A 113 7.45 -6.58 6.22
C ASN A 113 8.12 -5.22 6.28
N LEU A 114 8.60 -4.83 7.46
CA LEU A 114 9.47 -3.67 7.55
C LEU A 114 10.82 -3.98 6.88
N VAL A 115 11.27 -3.09 6.02
CA VAL A 115 12.59 -3.11 5.40
C VAL A 115 13.39 -2.00 6.06
N GLU A 116 14.23 -2.39 7.01
CA GLU A 116 15.00 -1.47 7.87
C GLU A 116 16.14 -0.78 7.10
N ASP A 117 16.82 -1.52 6.24
CA ASP A 117 17.93 -1.02 5.42
C ASP A 117 17.39 -0.33 4.15
N THR A 118 17.60 0.98 4.04
CA THR A 118 17.17 1.81 2.91
C THR A 118 17.93 1.50 1.61
N GLU A 119 19.16 1.02 1.69
CA GLU A 119 19.91 0.56 0.51
C GLU A 119 19.38 -0.78 0.01
N LEU A 120 19.03 -1.69 0.93
CA LEU A 120 18.33 -2.91 0.57
C LEU A 120 16.96 -2.60 -0.07
N LEU A 121 16.23 -1.62 0.45
CA LEU A 121 14.98 -1.15 -0.14
C LEU A 121 15.21 -0.64 -1.58
N ALA A 122 16.22 0.21 -1.79
CA ALA A 122 16.56 0.74 -3.10
C ALA A 122 16.90 -0.38 -4.10
N LEU A 123 17.66 -1.39 -3.67
CA LEU A 123 18.04 -2.53 -4.51
C LEU A 123 16.87 -3.47 -4.80
N SER A 124 16.09 -3.84 -3.78
CA SER A 124 15.10 -4.92 -3.89
C SER A 124 13.71 -4.44 -4.33
N TYR A 125 13.39 -3.16 -4.15
CA TYR A 125 12.11 -2.57 -4.54
C TYR A 125 12.24 -1.51 -5.63
N ASN A 126 13.45 -1.11 -6.03
CA ASN A 126 13.69 0.00 -6.94
C ASN A 126 13.03 1.31 -6.45
N TYR A 127 13.07 1.53 -5.13
CA TYR A 127 12.50 2.69 -4.47
C TYR A 127 13.45 3.21 -3.41
N ARG A 128 13.85 4.48 -3.53
CA ARG A 128 14.71 5.15 -2.55
C ARG A 128 13.85 5.88 -1.53
N ALA A 129 14.14 5.64 -0.27
CA ALA A 129 13.49 6.27 0.87
C ALA A 129 14.54 6.78 1.85
N GLU A 130 14.16 7.73 2.70
CA GLU A 130 15.03 8.30 3.73
C GLU A 130 14.93 7.55 5.07
N HIS A 131 14.00 6.61 5.18
CA HIS A 131 13.74 5.84 6.39
C HIS A 131 13.18 4.45 6.06
N PRO A 132 13.12 3.53 7.05
CA PRO A 132 12.50 2.23 6.90
C PRO A 132 11.07 2.29 6.34
N MET A 133 10.76 1.35 5.45
CA MET A 133 9.48 1.27 4.75
C MET A 133 8.87 -0.12 4.90
N LEU A 134 7.56 -0.22 4.70
CA LEU A 134 6.83 -1.48 4.69
C LEU A 134 6.81 -2.04 3.26
N GLY A 135 7.54 -3.11 2.99
CA GLY A 135 7.72 -3.70 1.66
C GLY A 135 6.95 -5.01 1.44
N CYS A 136 6.31 -5.13 0.27
CA CYS A 136 5.70 -6.37 -0.23
C CYS A 136 6.51 -6.94 -1.41
N ARG A 137 7.20 -8.05 -1.18
CA ARG A 137 8.08 -8.71 -2.17
C ARG A 137 7.40 -9.31 -3.41
N CYS A 138 6.08 -9.50 -3.41
CA CYS A 138 5.39 -10.17 -4.52
C CYS A 138 5.35 -9.32 -5.81
N HIS A 139 5.05 -8.04 -5.66
CA HIS A 139 4.91 -7.09 -6.78
C HIS A 139 5.50 -5.73 -6.42
N PHE A 140 6.54 -5.76 -5.57
CA PHE A 140 7.38 -4.64 -5.16
C PHE A 140 6.60 -3.40 -4.70
N SER A 141 5.49 -3.60 -3.99
CA SER A 141 4.74 -2.48 -3.40
C SER A 141 5.41 -2.02 -2.13
N VAL A 142 5.51 -0.70 -1.98
CA VAL A 142 6.12 -0.06 -0.80
C VAL A 142 5.08 0.82 -0.16
N PHE A 143 5.01 0.74 1.17
CA PHE A 143 4.11 1.50 2.00
C PHE A 143 4.89 2.29 3.04
N ASP A 144 4.45 3.51 3.31
CA ASP A 144 5.12 4.41 4.24
C ASP A 144 4.42 4.38 5.62
N PRO A 145 5.09 3.86 6.67
CA PRO A 145 4.52 3.82 8.01
C PRO A 145 4.41 5.19 8.69
N GLN A 146 5.24 6.18 8.31
CA GLN A 146 5.14 7.55 8.83
C GLN A 146 3.91 8.25 8.21
N GLN A 147 3.65 8.00 6.93
CA GLN A 147 2.47 8.50 6.21
C GLN A 147 1.26 7.55 6.33
N GLY A 148 0.99 7.01 7.52
CA GLY A 148 -0.25 6.28 7.80
C GLY A 148 -0.48 5.02 6.95
N GLY A 149 0.58 4.39 6.43
CA GLY A 149 0.51 3.20 5.59
C GLY A 149 0.25 3.50 4.10
N ALA A 150 0.50 4.73 3.64
CA ALA A 150 0.30 5.14 2.25
C ALA A 150 1.07 4.25 1.27
N SER A 151 0.44 3.83 0.16
CA SER A 151 1.17 3.13 -0.92
C SER A 151 1.94 4.15 -1.76
N VAL A 152 3.25 4.21 -1.57
CA VAL A 152 4.13 5.18 -2.25
C VAL A 152 4.75 4.61 -3.53
N PHE A 153 4.81 3.28 -3.67
CA PHE A 153 5.39 2.63 -4.84
C PHE A 153 4.77 1.26 -5.14
N GLY A 154 4.98 0.75 -6.36
CA GLY A 154 4.56 -0.58 -6.83
C GLY A 154 3.09 -0.72 -7.20
N LYS A 155 2.58 -1.96 -7.25
CA LYS A 155 1.24 -2.27 -7.80
C LYS A 155 0.05 -1.99 -6.90
N ALA A 156 0.24 -1.92 -5.58
CA ALA A 156 -0.84 -1.58 -4.66
C ALA A 156 -1.38 -0.16 -4.92
N LEU A 157 -2.70 0.00 -5.01
CA LEU A 157 -3.34 1.31 -5.26
C LEU A 157 -3.90 1.95 -3.98
N PHE A 158 -3.95 1.19 -2.88
CA PHE A 158 -4.61 1.57 -1.63
C PHE A 158 -3.60 1.53 -0.47
N PRO A 159 -3.77 2.38 0.54
CA PRO A 159 -2.96 2.31 1.76
C PRO A 159 -3.24 1.03 2.54
N LEU A 160 -2.31 0.61 3.39
CA LEU A 160 -2.55 -0.50 4.31
C LEU A 160 -3.68 -0.16 5.29
N ALA A 161 -4.52 -1.15 5.59
CA ALA A 161 -5.54 -1.02 6.64
C ALA A 161 -4.87 -0.78 8.00
N ARG A 162 -5.33 0.23 8.73
CA ARG A 162 -4.76 0.60 10.03
C ARG A 162 -5.42 -0.17 11.18
N VAL A 163 -4.67 -0.40 12.25
CA VAL A 163 -5.18 -0.98 13.50
C VAL A 163 -5.27 0.12 14.55
N ARG A 164 -6.43 0.25 15.19
CA ARG A 164 -6.64 1.21 16.28
C ARG A 164 -5.86 0.74 17.50
N LEU A 165 -4.84 1.50 17.87
CA LEU A 165 -4.07 1.28 19.09
C LEU A 165 -4.58 2.14 20.25
N ALA A 166 -4.46 1.60 21.46
CA ALA A 166 -4.56 2.31 22.72
C ALA A 166 -3.33 1.99 23.56
N ALA A 167 -2.80 2.99 24.28
CA ALA A 167 -1.67 2.81 25.18
C ALA A 167 -2.12 3.04 26.62
N GLU A 168 -1.89 2.06 27.49
CA GLU A 168 -2.30 2.12 28.90
C GLU A 168 -1.33 1.33 29.76
N GLY A 169 -0.86 1.92 30.86
CA GLY A 169 0.01 1.22 31.82
C GLY A 169 1.32 0.68 31.22
N GLY A 170 1.88 1.33 30.19
CA GLY A 170 3.09 0.86 29.52
C GLY A 170 2.87 -0.28 28.51
N GLN A 171 1.61 -0.57 28.16
CA GLN A 171 1.22 -1.64 27.22
C GLN A 171 0.43 -1.07 26.04
N LEU A 172 0.69 -1.57 24.84
CA LEU A 172 -0.15 -1.33 23.66
C LEU A 172 -1.26 -2.37 23.57
N TYR A 173 -2.45 -1.89 23.19
CA TYR A 173 -3.64 -2.69 22.94
C TYR A 173 -4.22 -2.37 21.57
N ALA A 174 -4.63 -3.38 20.82
CA ALA A 174 -5.47 -3.24 19.64
C ALA A 174 -6.95 -3.22 20.06
N SER A 175 -7.75 -2.37 19.41
CA SER A 175 -9.18 -2.16 19.74
C SER A 175 -10.08 -1.97 18.52
N GLY A 176 -9.51 -2.02 17.32
CA GLY A 176 -10.25 -1.93 16.07
C GLY A 176 -9.34 -2.08 14.87
N LEU A 177 -9.93 -2.36 13.72
CA LEU A 177 -9.23 -2.58 12.45
C LEU A 177 -9.99 -1.84 11.36
N GLU A 178 -9.29 -1.17 10.47
CA GLU A 178 -9.93 -0.65 9.26
C GLU A 178 -10.29 -1.79 8.31
N PRO A 179 -11.41 -1.68 7.58
CA PRO A 179 -11.79 -2.69 6.62
C PRO A 179 -10.73 -2.87 5.54
N ASP A 180 -10.54 -4.10 5.08
CA ASP A 180 -9.60 -4.41 4.01
C ASP A 180 -10.05 -3.75 2.70
N PRO A 181 -9.28 -2.79 2.15
CA PRO A 181 -9.68 -2.07 0.95
C PRO A 181 -9.82 -2.98 -0.28
N ARG A 182 -9.26 -4.20 -0.25
CA ARG A 182 -9.42 -5.21 -1.32
C ARG A 182 -10.82 -5.80 -1.41
N VAL A 183 -11.53 -5.88 -0.29
CA VAL A 183 -12.84 -6.54 -0.21
C VAL A 183 -13.96 -5.61 -0.69
N HIS A 184 -13.70 -4.31 -0.78
CA HIS A 184 -14.70 -3.30 -1.15
C HIS A 184 -14.63 -2.84 -2.62
N THR A 185 -13.86 -3.49 -3.49
CA THR A 185 -13.69 -3.07 -4.90
C THR A 185 -14.50 -3.88 -5.91
N SER A 186 -15.62 -4.47 -5.52
CA SER A 186 -16.62 -4.99 -6.46
C SER A 186 -17.75 -3.97 -6.69
N GLY A 187 -17.38 -2.80 -7.22
CA GLY A 187 -18.30 -1.76 -7.69
C GLY A 187 -17.83 -1.21 -9.02
#